data_AF-A0A1T4VZA8-F1
#
_entry.id   AF-A0A1T4VZA8-F1
#
_cell.length_a   1.000
_cell.length_b   1.000
_cell.length_c   1.000
_cell.angle_alpha   90.00
_cell.angle_beta   90.00
_cell.angle_gamma   90.00
#
_symmetry.space_group_name_H-M   'P 1'
#
loop_
_entity.id
_entity.type
_entity.pdbx_description
1 polymer ?
#
loop_
_entity_poly.entity_id
_entity_poly.type
_entity_poly.pdbx_seq_one_letter_code
_entity_poly.pdbx_strand_id
1 'polypeptide(L)'
;MKSSFRMFFLISSALVSMTLTGCGENSAKLEPNNWYCRPDKSLVGYSASPGARLQRLELEHKIDDAQKFRDKCEALKLGYYSDEYSTLKKEEIQVLTDKEQLKTNAEKRKMLLAKWQEEAGVNPKEY
;
A
#
# COMPACT_ATOMS: atom_id res chain seq x y z
N MET A 1 -36.21 34.86 -27.62
CA MET A 1 -36.48 33.48 -28.09
C MET A 1 -35.36 32.58 -27.58
N LYS A 2 -35.75 31.40 -27.12
CA LYS A 2 -34.96 30.40 -26.40
C LYS A 2 -33.81 29.86 -27.26
N SER A 3 -32.63 29.67 -26.68
CA SER A 3 -31.74 28.60 -27.14
C SER A 3 -30.95 28.03 -25.96
N SER A 4 -31.49 26.94 -25.40
CA SER A 4 -30.83 26.12 -24.40
C SER A 4 -29.91 25.14 -25.12
N PHE A 5 -28.60 25.28 -24.95
CA PHE A 5 -27.65 24.26 -25.40
C PHE A 5 -27.27 23.39 -24.19
N ARG A 6 -27.99 22.26 -24.03
CA ARG A 6 -27.61 21.19 -23.10
C ARG A 6 -26.63 20.27 -23.82
N MET A 7 -25.34 20.38 -23.52
CA MET A 7 -24.34 19.43 -23.99
C MET A 7 -24.19 18.32 -22.95
N PHE A 8 -24.85 17.19 -23.20
CA PHE A 8 -24.66 15.94 -22.45
C PHE A 8 -23.34 15.31 -22.91
N PHE A 9 -22.29 15.38 -22.10
CA PHE A 9 -21.13 14.51 -22.25
C PHE A 9 -21.48 13.14 -21.65
N LEU A 10 -22.04 12.26 -22.48
CA LEU A 10 -22.08 10.82 -22.25
C LEU A 10 -20.71 10.27 -22.62
N ILE A 11 -19.82 10.10 -21.65
CA ILE A 11 -18.58 9.35 -21.86
C ILE A 11 -18.95 7.88 -21.62
N SER A 12 -19.18 7.16 -22.72
CA SER A 12 -19.37 5.71 -22.74
C SER A 12 -18.22 5.01 -22.05
N SER A 13 -18.53 4.23 -21.02
CA SER A 13 -17.67 3.21 -20.44
C SER A 13 -17.31 2.18 -21.50
N ALA A 14 -16.16 2.34 -22.14
CA ALA A 14 -15.61 1.32 -23.03
C ALA A 14 -15.16 0.13 -22.17
N LEU A 15 -15.97 -0.94 -22.21
CA LEU A 15 -15.59 -2.29 -21.81
C LEU A 15 -14.36 -2.69 -22.62
N VAL A 16 -13.18 -2.67 -22.01
CA VAL A 16 -11.98 -3.26 -22.61
C VAL A 16 -12.13 -4.77 -22.55
N SER A 17 -12.37 -5.34 -23.72
CA SER A 17 -12.54 -6.77 -23.94
C SER A 17 -11.29 -7.55 -23.54
N MET A 18 -11.54 -8.64 -22.81
CA MET A 18 -10.57 -9.67 -22.44
C MET A 18 -9.87 -10.24 -23.68
N THR A 19 -8.55 -10.20 -23.71
CA THR A 19 -7.75 -11.11 -24.51
C THR A 19 -7.16 -12.18 -23.59
N LEU A 20 -7.85 -13.32 -23.52
CA LEU A 20 -7.28 -14.59 -23.04
C LEU A 20 -6.28 -15.08 -24.09
N THR A 21 -4.98 -14.94 -23.81
CA THR A 21 -3.94 -15.73 -24.48
C THR A 21 -2.89 -16.14 -23.46
N GLY A 22 -2.76 -17.46 -23.24
CA GLY A 22 -1.57 -18.07 -22.66
C GLY A 22 -1.74 -18.65 -21.26
N CYS A 23 -1.88 -19.98 -21.18
CA CYS A 23 -1.48 -20.75 -20.01
C CYS A 23 0.00 -20.50 -19.72
N GLY A 24 0.25 -19.71 -18.69
CA GLY A 24 1.51 -19.54 -18.01
C GLY A 24 1.14 -18.85 -16.72
N GLU A 25 1.10 -19.59 -15.62
CA GLU A 25 0.82 -19.08 -14.28
C GLU A 25 2.01 -18.24 -13.81
N ASN A 26 2.32 -17.18 -14.55
CA ASN A 26 3.12 -16.08 -14.09
C ASN A 26 2.14 -15.22 -13.27
N SER A 27 2.04 -15.50 -11.97
CA SER A 27 1.41 -14.60 -11.02
C SER A 27 1.85 -13.18 -11.38
N ALA A 28 0.90 -12.28 -11.68
CA ALA A 28 1.25 -10.91 -12.06
C ALA A 28 2.21 -10.35 -11.01
N LYS A 29 3.35 -9.84 -11.46
CA LYS A 29 4.36 -9.27 -10.57
C LYS A 29 3.69 -8.14 -9.77
N LEU A 30 4.01 -8.08 -8.48
CA LEU A 30 3.48 -7.04 -7.62
C LEU A 30 4.04 -5.69 -8.05
N GLU A 31 3.21 -4.66 -7.95
CA GLU A 31 3.62 -3.28 -8.16
C GLU A 31 3.80 -2.55 -6.82
N PRO A 32 4.68 -1.53 -6.73
CA PRO A 32 4.83 -0.73 -5.53
C PRO A 32 3.52 -0.03 -5.13
N ASN A 33 3.10 -0.23 -3.89
CA ASN A 33 1.97 0.47 -3.27
C ASN A 33 2.19 0.58 -1.75
N ASN A 34 1.30 1.30 -1.05
CA ASN A 34 1.44 1.51 0.40
C ASN A 34 1.53 0.19 1.19
N TRP A 35 0.80 -0.84 0.77
CA TRP A 35 0.81 -2.14 1.42
C TRP A 35 2.15 -2.86 1.24
N TYR A 36 2.65 -3.01 0.02
CA TYR A 36 3.91 -3.72 -0.21
C TYR A 36 5.12 -2.92 0.30
N CYS A 37 5.02 -1.59 0.38
CA CYS A 37 6.00 -0.70 0.98
C CYS A 37 5.80 -0.47 2.51
N ARG A 38 4.88 -1.19 3.17
CA ARG A 38 4.58 -1.00 4.62
C ARG A 38 5.71 -1.48 5.53
N PRO A 39 5.90 -0.92 6.74
CA PRO A 39 6.88 -1.43 7.71
C PRO A 39 6.63 -2.90 8.05
N ASP A 40 7.70 -3.61 8.44
CA ASP A 40 7.57 -4.99 8.92
C ASP A 40 7.30 -5.06 10.42
N LYS A 41 6.72 -6.16 10.89
CA LYS A 41 6.61 -6.43 12.32
C LYS A 41 7.88 -7.16 12.79
N SER A 42 8.55 -6.62 13.80
CA SER A 42 9.67 -7.21 14.52
C SER A 42 9.26 -7.66 15.93
N LEU A 43 10.17 -8.36 16.65
CA LEU A 43 9.95 -8.82 18.03
C LEU A 43 9.69 -7.67 19.02
N VAL A 44 10.22 -6.48 18.73
CA VAL A 44 10.13 -5.28 19.59
C VAL A 44 9.13 -4.25 19.08
N GLY A 45 8.27 -4.61 18.12
CA GLY A 45 7.33 -3.70 17.47
C GLY A 45 7.58 -3.61 15.96
N TYR A 46 7.11 -2.57 15.28
CA TYR A 46 7.34 -2.46 13.82
C TYR A 46 8.78 -2.04 13.51
N SER A 47 9.41 -2.71 12.54
CA SER A 47 10.72 -2.36 12.00
C SER A 47 10.67 -0.99 11.33
N ALA A 48 11.83 -0.35 11.26
CA ALA A 48 12.02 0.92 10.58
C ALA A 48 12.20 0.78 9.05
N SER A 49 11.91 -0.36 8.42
CA SER A 49 12.10 -0.51 6.97
C SER A 49 11.32 -1.71 6.39
N PRO A 50 10.80 -1.62 5.15
CA PRO A 50 10.15 -2.73 4.45
C PRO A 50 11.13 -3.80 3.92
N GLY A 51 12.44 -3.66 4.17
CA GLY A 51 13.48 -4.45 3.50
C GLY A 51 13.33 -5.98 3.63
N ALA A 52 13.00 -6.49 4.82
CA ALA A 52 12.87 -7.95 5.03
C ALA A 52 11.70 -8.54 4.24
N ARG A 53 10.58 -7.81 4.14
CA ARG A 53 9.48 -8.20 3.25
C ARG A 53 9.87 -8.14 1.79
N LEU A 54 10.51 -7.07 1.33
CA LEU A 54 10.85 -6.94 -0.09
C LEU A 54 11.78 -8.08 -0.52
N GLN A 55 12.76 -8.43 0.30
CA GLN A 55 13.60 -9.62 0.08
C GLN A 55 12.78 -10.91 -0.02
N ARG A 56 11.78 -11.08 0.84
CA ARG A 56 10.89 -12.25 0.78
C ARG A 56 10.05 -12.28 -0.51
N LEU A 57 9.50 -11.15 -0.92
CA LEU A 57 8.73 -11.05 -2.16
C LEU A 57 9.60 -11.37 -3.39
N GLU A 58 10.87 -10.99 -3.37
CA GLU A 58 11.85 -11.33 -4.41
C GLU A 58 12.16 -12.84 -4.42
N LEU A 59 12.40 -13.44 -3.24
CA LEU A 59 12.61 -14.88 -3.09
C LEU A 59 11.38 -15.71 -3.52
N GLU A 60 10.17 -15.18 -3.30
CA GLU A 60 8.92 -15.78 -3.74
C GLU A 60 8.62 -15.48 -5.24
N HIS A 61 9.55 -14.85 -5.95
CA HIS A 61 9.41 -14.42 -7.35
C HIS A 61 8.21 -13.50 -7.63
N LYS A 62 7.63 -12.88 -6.60
CA LYS A 62 6.52 -11.92 -6.70
C LYS A 62 6.98 -10.54 -7.18
N ILE A 63 8.26 -10.22 -7.01
CA ILE A 63 8.94 -9.04 -7.59
C ILE A 63 10.27 -9.48 -8.20
N ASP A 64 10.88 -8.63 -9.03
CA ASP A 64 12.13 -8.97 -9.74
C ASP A 64 13.41 -8.54 -9.01
N ASP A 65 13.36 -7.41 -8.29
CA ASP A 65 14.52 -6.80 -7.64
C ASP A 65 14.05 -6.01 -6.42
N ALA A 66 14.42 -6.45 -5.22
CA ALA A 66 13.97 -5.82 -3.98
C ALA A 66 14.50 -4.39 -3.82
N GLN A 67 15.72 -4.11 -4.30
CA GLN A 67 16.32 -2.78 -4.17
C GLN A 67 15.62 -1.78 -5.11
N LYS A 68 15.42 -2.14 -6.38
CA LYS A 68 14.65 -1.29 -7.32
C LYS A 68 13.22 -1.07 -6.85
N PHE A 69 12.60 -2.08 -6.26
CA PHE A 69 11.25 -1.95 -5.70
C PHE A 69 11.24 -0.94 -4.54
N ARG A 70 12.23 -1.03 -3.64
CA ARG A 70 12.41 -0.08 -2.54
C ARG A 70 12.64 1.35 -3.05
N ASP A 71 13.49 1.53 -4.07
CA ASP A 71 13.77 2.84 -4.64
C ASP A 71 12.49 3.48 -5.21
N LYS A 72 11.61 2.67 -5.84
CA LYS A 72 10.28 3.13 -6.28
C LYS A 72 9.38 3.50 -5.09
N CYS A 73 9.36 2.69 -4.02
CA CYS A 73 8.61 3.02 -2.80
C CYS A 73 9.02 4.38 -2.24
N GLU A 74 10.32 4.68 -2.21
CA GLU A 74 10.86 5.94 -1.69
C GLU A 74 10.55 7.12 -2.62
N ALA A 75 10.80 6.97 -3.92
CA ALA A 75 10.54 8.00 -4.92
C ALA A 75 9.05 8.39 -4.97
N LEU A 76 8.15 7.41 -4.82
CA LEU A 76 6.69 7.61 -4.82
C LEU A 76 6.12 7.91 -3.43
N LYS A 77 6.95 7.98 -2.37
CA LYS A 77 6.53 8.20 -0.98
C LYS A 77 5.44 7.23 -0.51
N LEU A 78 5.63 5.94 -0.75
CA LEU A 78 4.66 4.90 -0.43
C LEU A 78 4.95 4.23 0.92
N GLY A 79 3.90 3.85 1.64
CA GLY A 79 3.97 3.01 2.85
C GLY A 79 4.87 3.63 3.92
N TYR A 80 5.98 2.96 4.24
CA TYR A 80 6.99 3.44 5.19
C TYR A 80 7.50 4.86 4.88
N TYR A 81 7.56 5.24 3.60
CA TYR A 81 8.05 6.54 3.13
C TYR A 81 6.96 7.60 3.02
N SER A 82 5.71 7.25 3.31
CA SER A 82 4.59 8.18 3.19
C SER A 82 4.54 9.21 4.31
N ASP A 83 3.96 10.36 4.00
CA ASP A 83 3.70 11.42 4.99
C ASP A 83 2.70 10.95 6.07
N GLU A 84 1.75 10.07 5.71
CA GLU A 84 0.80 9.43 6.64
C GLU A 84 1.55 8.63 7.71
N TYR A 85 2.52 7.80 7.30
CA TYR A 85 3.32 7.00 8.23
C TYR A 85 4.29 7.85 9.06
N SER A 86 4.90 8.86 8.43
CA SER A 86 5.79 9.80 9.10
C SER A 86 5.08 10.55 10.23
N THR A 87 3.84 10.98 9.98
CA THR A 87 3.00 11.65 10.99
C THR A 87 2.68 10.72 12.14
N LEU A 88 2.21 9.49 11.85
CA LEU A 88 1.94 8.48 12.88
C LEU A 88 3.18 8.20 13.75
N LYS A 89 4.36 8.06 13.14
CA LYS A 89 5.62 7.82 13.86
C LYS A 89 5.99 8.98 14.79
N LYS A 90 5.77 10.23 14.36
CA LYS A 90 6.00 11.42 15.21
C LYS A 90 5.06 11.43 16.41
N GLU A 91 3.78 11.12 16.19
CA GLU A 91 2.78 11.00 17.27
C GLU A 91 3.15 9.87 18.25
N GLU A 92 3.67 8.75 17.77
CA GLU A 92 4.12 7.65 18.63
C GLU A 92 5.33 8.03 19.49
N ILE A 93 6.31 8.75 18.94
CA ILE A 93 7.51 9.18 19.69
C ILE A 93 7.18 10.23 20.75
N GLN A 94 6.19 11.09 20.50
CA GLN A 94 5.78 12.11 21.47
C GLN A 94 5.11 11.51 22.72
N VAL A 95 4.69 10.25 22.65
CA VAL A 95 3.92 9.57 23.68
C VAL A 95 4.71 8.40 24.23
N LEU A 96 5.69 8.68 25.08
CA LEU A 96 6.47 7.61 25.75
C LEU A 96 5.96 7.28 27.17
N THR A 97 5.04 8.08 27.73
CA THR A 97 4.64 7.97 29.14
C THR A 97 3.14 7.80 29.40
N ASP A 98 2.29 8.03 28.40
CA ASP A 98 0.83 7.93 28.54
C ASP A 98 0.29 6.62 27.93
N LYS A 99 -0.21 5.72 28.79
CA LYS A 99 -0.74 4.41 28.40
C LYS A 99 -2.01 4.48 27.55
N GLU A 100 -2.85 5.50 27.71
CA GLU A 100 -4.06 5.64 26.90
C GLU A 100 -3.70 6.07 25.48
N GLN A 101 -2.80 7.04 25.35
CA GLN A 101 -2.33 7.49 24.04
C GLN A 101 -1.51 6.40 23.32
N LEU A 102 -0.78 5.54 24.04
CA LEU A 102 -0.14 4.35 23.44
C LEU A 102 -1.16 3.39 22.80
N LYS A 103 -2.31 3.17 23.44
CA LYS A 103 -3.41 2.37 22.87
C LYS A 103 -4.01 3.06 21.65
N THR A 104 -4.24 4.36 21.71
CA THR A 104 -4.78 5.14 20.58
C THR A 104 -3.86 5.07 19.35
N ASN A 105 -2.55 5.21 19.54
CA ASN A 105 -1.59 5.14 18.43
C ASN A 105 -1.52 3.73 17.83
N ALA A 106 -1.62 2.69 18.66
CA ALA A 106 -1.71 1.30 18.16
C ALA A 106 -2.96 1.07 17.29
N GLU A 107 -4.11 1.63 17.68
CA GLU A 107 -5.34 1.57 16.87
C GLU A 107 -5.21 2.40 15.57
N LYS A 108 -4.67 3.62 15.62
CA LYS A 108 -4.39 4.43 14.43
C LYS A 108 -3.50 3.68 13.43
N ARG A 109 -2.45 3.01 13.92
CA ARG A 109 -1.58 2.17 13.10
C ARG A 109 -2.35 1.02 12.46
N LYS A 110 -3.17 0.32 13.24
CA LYS A 110 -3.99 -0.79 12.75
C LYS A 110 -4.95 -0.33 11.64
N MET A 111 -5.60 0.82 11.83
CA MET A 111 -6.47 1.43 10.82
C MET A 111 -5.70 1.81 9.54
N LEU A 112 -4.52 2.40 9.67
CA LEU A 112 -3.68 2.76 8.54
C LEU A 112 -3.26 1.53 7.72
N LEU A 113 -2.81 0.47 8.39
CA LEU A 113 -2.42 -0.77 7.73
C LEU A 113 -3.62 -1.47 7.07
N ALA A 114 -4.79 -1.46 7.71
CA ALA A 114 -6.01 -2.02 7.14
C ALA A 114 -6.45 -1.24 5.88
N LYS A 115 -6.41 0.10 5.92
CA LYS A 115 -6.65 0.96 4.76
C LYS A 115 -5.72 0.58 3.60
N TRP A 116 -4.41 0.50 3.84
CA TRP A 116 -3.46 0.15 2.78
C TRP A 116 -3.68 -1.27 2.24
N GLN A 117 -4.07 -2.21 3.10
CA GLN A 117 -4.40 -3.57 2.68
C GLN A 117 -5.59 -3.59 1.71
N GLU A 118 -6.64 -2.83 2.03
CA GLU A 118 -7.83 -2.68 1.21
C GLU A 118 -7.50 -2.00 -0.13
N GLU A 119 -6.73 -0.91 -0.11
CA GLU A 119 -6.24 -0.21 -1.32
C GLU A 119 -5.46 -1.15 -2.25
N ALA A 120 -4.74 -2.11 -1.69
CA ALA A 120 -3.98 -3.11 -2.44
C ALA A 120 -4.82 -4.32 -2.88
N GLY A 121 -6.08 -4.42 -2.48
CA GLY A 121 -6.95 -5.57 -2.78
C GLY A 121 -6.48 -6.88 -2.15
N VAL A 122 -5.68 -6.84 -1.08
CA VAL A 122 -5.11 -8.05 -0.45
C VAL A 122 -6.09 -8.63 0.56
N ASN A 123 -6.39 -9.92 0.44
CA ASN A 123 -7.32 -10.59 1.33
C ASN A 123 -6.75 -10.68 2.77
N PRO A 124 -7.50 -10.30 3.82
CA PRO A 124 -7.08 -10.42 5.22
C PRO A 124 -6.67 -11.82 5.66
N LYS A 125 -7.09 -12.87 4.93
CA LYS A 125 -6.80 -14.27 5.27
C LYS A 125 -5.50 -14.81 4.68
N GLU A 126 -4.80 -14.04 3.86
CA GLU A 126 -3.55 -14.46 3.22
C GLU A 126 -2.29 -14.13 4.04
N TYR A 127 -2.45 -13.57 5.26
CA TYR A 127 -1.34 -13.16 6.13
C TYR A 127 -1.62 -13.33 7.62
#